data_AF-A0A6P5AID0-F1
#
_entry.id   AF-A0A6P5AID0-F1
#
_cell.length_a   1.000
_cell.length_b   1.000
_cell.length_c   1.000
_cell.angle_alpha   90.00
_cell.angle_beta   90.00
_cell.angle_gamma   90.00
#
_symmetry.space_group_name_H-M   'P 1'
#
loop_
_entity.id
_entity.type
_entity.pdbx_description
1 polymer ?
#
loop_
_entity_poly.entity_id
_entity_poly.type
_entity_poly.pdbx_seq_one_letter_code
_entity_poly.pdbx_strand_id
1 'polypeptide(L)'
;MIGNAGVQSNRGTVNGIAQTLAALSRLVGPAVSANLFAWTTDNGLPWPLDHHLSFYLVAVLCVLVAVLCASLPASSNLPRADSLTVSEEGDRREEPILEGTLYPLMDK
;
A
#
# COMPACT_ATOMS: atom_id res chain seq x y z
N MET A 1 1.07 2.45 -5.02
CA MET A 1 -0.28 2.98 -4.74
C MET A 1 -1.03 1.93 -3.92
N ILE A 2 -1.62 2.30 -2.79
CA ILE A 2 -2.18 1.37 -1.78
C ILE A 2 -3.72 1.31 -1.80
N GLY A 3 -4.35 1.85 -2.85
CA GLY A 3 -5.79 2.19 -2.89
C GLY A 3 -6.76 1.04 -2.58
N ASN A 4 -6.37 -0.21 -2.85
CA ASN A 4 -7.21 -1.38 -2.58
C ASN A 4 -7.11 -1.87 -1.12
N ALA A 5 -6.16 -1.34 -0.34
CA ALA A 5 -5.97 -1.68 1.06
C ALA A 5 -6.59 -0.66 2.05
N GLY A 6 -7.43 0.28 1.58
CA GLY A 6 -8.16 1.22 2.43
C GLY A 6 -9.68 1.09 2.29
N VAL A 7 -10.41 1.34 3.38
CA VAL A 7 -11.86 1.64 3.33
C VAL A 7 -12.05 2.94 2.56
N GLN A 8 -13.10 3.07 1.73
CA GLN A 8 -13.33 4.24 0.86
C GLN A 8 -13.09 5.58 1.56
N SER A 9 -13.55 5.74 2.82
CA SER A 9 -13.38 6.98 3.59
C SER A 9 -11.91 7.33 3.88
N ASN A 10 -11.03 6.34 3.99
CA ASN A 10 -9.65 6.50 4.47
C ASN A 10 -8.60 6.25 3.37
N ARG A 11 -9.00 5.89 2.14
CA ARG A 11 -8.09 5.59 1.02
C ARG A 11 -7.14 6.76 0.71
N GLY A 12 -7.63 7.99 0.77
CA GLY A 12 -6.83 9.20 0.53
C GLY A 12 -5.69 9.35 1.54
N THR A 13 -6.00 9.25 2.83
CA THR A 13 -5.02 9.36 3.92
C THR A 13 -3.99 8.25 3.87
N VAL A 14 -4.42 6.99 3.71
CA VAL A 14 -3.50 5.85 3.66
C VAL A 14 -2.55 5.95 2.45
N ASN A 15 -3.06 6.37 1.30
CA ASN A 15 -2.24 6.57 0.11
C ASN A 15 -1.32 7.79 0.20
N GLY A 16 -1.73 8.85 0.91
CA GLY A 16 -0.89 9.99 1.24
C GLY A 16 0.30 9.57 2.10
N ILE A 17 0.05 8.88 3.22
CA ILE A 17 1.11 8.38 4.12
C ILE A 17 2.08 7.46 3.36
N ALA A 18 1.57 6.51 2.59
CA ALA A 18 2.41 5.59 1.81
C ALA A 18 3.31 6.35 0.81
N GLN A 19 2.78 7.37 0.14
CA GLN A 19 3.55 8.17 -0.80
C GLN A 19 4.57 9.08 -0.12
N THR A 20 4.22 9.72 1.00
CA THR A 20 5.16 10.54 1.77
C THR A 20 6.33 9.71 2.29
N LEU A 21 6.05 8.52 2.84
CA LEU A 21 7.11 7.59 3.26
C LEU A 21 7.98 7.18 2.07
N ALA A 22 7.37 6.83 0.94
CA ALA A 22 8.12 6.45 -0.26
C ALA A 22 8.96 7.62 -0.83
N ALA A 23 8.47 8.86 -0.76
CA ALA A 23 9.22 10.04 -1.18
C ALA A 23 10.40 10.31 -0.23
N LEU A 24 10.18 10.20 1.08
CA LEU A 24 11.23 10.33 2.09
C LEU A 24 12.33 9.27 1.90
N SER A 25 11.95 8.00 1.67
CA SER A 25 12.93 6.94 1.39
C SER A 25 13.76 7.23 0.13
N ARG A 26 13.16 7.82 -0.92
CA ARG A 26 13.88 8.21 -2.15
C ARG A 26 14.83 9.39 -1.93
N LEU A 27 14.55 10.25 -0.95
CA LEU A 27 15.44 11.34 -0.57
C LEU A 27 16.60 10.84 0.28
N VAL A 28 16.29 10.10 1.35
CA VAL A 28 17.27 9.68 2.36
C VAL A 28 18.15 8.53 1.86
N GLY A 29 17.58 7.61 1.07
CA GLY A 29 18.27 6.43 0.56
C GLY A 29 19.58 6.78 -0.16
N PRO A 30 19.55 7.58 -1.24
CA PRO A 30 20.76 7.99 -1.95
C PRO A 30 21.70 8.84 -1.09
N ALA A 31 21.16 9.76 -0.28
CA ALA A 31 21.97 10.62 0.59
C ALA A 31 22.82 9.81 1.57
N VAL A 32 22.28 8.77 2.20
CA VAL A 32 23.03 7.92 3.13
C VAL A 32 23.89 6.91 2.37
N SER A 33 23.33 6.23 1.37
CA SER A 33 24.01 5.13 0.69
C SER A 33 25.21 5.60 -0.15
N ALA A 34 25.13 6.78 -0.76
CA ALA A 34 26.24 7.32 -1.56
C ALA A 34 27.45 7.68 -0.67
N ASN A 35 27.20 8.35 0.47
CA ASN A 35 28.26 8.69 1.43
C ASN A 35 28.88 7.43 2.03
N LEU A 36 28.05 6.44 2.38
CA LEU A 36 28.53 5.17 2.91
C LEU A 36 29.39 4.41 1.89
N PHE A 37 28.95 4.35 0.64
CA PHE A 37 29.72 3.72 -0.43
C PHE A 37 31.06 4.41 -0.69
N ALA A 38 31.07 5.75 -0.72
CA ALA A 38 32.29 6.54 -0.85
C ALA A 38 33.27 6.23 0.29
N TRP A 39 32.80 6.18 1.54
CA TRP A 39 33.62 5.79 2.69
C TRP A 39 34.18 4.38 2.55
N THR A 40 33.36 3.39 2.18
CA THR A 40 33.84 2.00 2.01
C THR A 40 34.93 1.85 0.95
N THR A 41 35.02 2.79 0.00
CA THR A 41 36.03 2.79 -1.07
C THR A 41 37.33 3.49 -0.65
N ASP A 42 37.25 4.54 0.18
CA ASP A 42 38.41 5.35 0.59
C ASP A 42 39.06 4.88 1.91
N ASN A 43 38.34 4.10 2.73
CA ASN A 43 38.78 3.73 4.07
C ASN A 43 39.99 2.78 4.12
N GLY A 44 40.40 2.18 2.99
CA GLY A 44 41.60 1.34 2.90
C GLY A 44 41.58 0.07 3.77
N LEU A 45 40.40 -0.35 4.25
CA LEU A 45 40.24 -1.54 5.07
C LEU A 45 40.26 -2.82 4.20
N PRO A 46 40.86 -3.92 4.70
CA PRO A 46 40.79 -5.20 4.01
C PRO A 46 39.39 -5.81 4.11
N TRP A 47 39.17 -6.84 3.29
CA TRP A 47 37.96 -7.65 3.32
C TRP A 47 37.63 -8.14 4.75
N PRO A 48 36.37 -8.09 5.21
CA PRO A 48 35.12 -7.83 4.48
C PRO A 48 34.59 -6.39 4.53
N LEU A 49 35.31 -5.45 5.15
CA LEU A 49 34.84 -4.06 5.38
C LEU A 49 35.20 -3.08 4.24
N ASP A 50 35.72 -3.61 3.14
CA ASP A 50 35.96 -2.90 1.87
C ASP A 50 34.61 -2.57 1.16
N HIS A 51 34.62 -2.19 -0.11
CA HIS A 51 33.45 -1.91 -0.95
C HIS A 51 32.34 -2.99 -0.91
N HIS A 52 32.71 -4.23 -0.57
CA HIS A 52 31.78 -5.34 -0.33
C HIS A 52 30.77 -5.06 0.78
N LEU A 53 31.14 -4.27 1.80
CA LEU A 53 30.27 -3.89 2.91
C LEU A 53 28.97 -3.24 2.42
N SER A 54 29.06 -2.40 1.40
CA SER A 54 27.88 -1.75 0.80
C SER A 54 26.89 -2.77 0.23
N PHE A 55 27.38 -3.83 -0.42
CA PHE A 55 26.53 -4.90 -0.94
C PHE A 55 25.95 -5.77 0.18
N TYR A 56 26.71 -6.04 1.24
CA TYR A 56 26.19 -6.75 2.41
C TYR A 56 25.06 -5.98 3.09
N LEU A 57 25.17 -4.66 3.21
CA LEU A 57 24.11 -3.82 3.78
C LEU A 57 22.83 -3.85 2.94
N VAL A 58 22.94 -3.79 1.61
CA VAL A 58 21.79 -3.94 0.71
C VAL A 58 21.17 -5.34 0.84
N ALA A 59 21.99 -6.40 0.92
CA ALA A 59 21.51 -7.75 1.11
C ALA A 59 20.74 -7.91 2.43
N VAL A 60 21.28 -7.38 3.54
CA VAL A 60 20.62 -7.36 4.84
C VAL A 60 19.29 -6.61 4.77
N LEU A 61 19.25 -5.44 4.12
CA LEU A 61 18.01 -4.69 3.95
C LEU A 61 16.95 -5.47 3.17
N CYS A 62 17.34 -6.15 2.08
CA CYS A 62 16.43 -7.01 1.31
C CYS A 62 15.89 -8.17 2.15
N VAL A 63 16.74 -8.82 2.96
CA VAL A 63 16.32 -9.89 3.87
C VAL A 63 15.33 -9.36 4.90
N LEU A 64 15.58 -8.19 5.48
CA LEU A 64 14.65 -7.57 6.44
C LEU A 64 13.28 -7.29 5.79
N VAL A 65 13.26 -6.76 4.56
CA VAL A 65 12.03 -6.56 3.80
C VAL A 65 11.32 -7.88 3.54
N ALA A 66 12.06 -8.93 3.14
CA ALA A 66 11.49 -10.26 2.92
C ALA A 66 10.88 -10.85 4.20
N VAL A 67 11.55 -10.69 5.34
CA VAL A 67 11.04 -11.12 6.66
C VAL A 67 9.79 -10.34 7.05
N LEU A 68 9.76 -9.02 6.84
CA LEU A 68 8.58 -8.19 7.10
C LEU A 68 7.40 -8.61 6.21
N CYS A 69 7.65 -8.88 4.92
CA CYS A 69 6.64 -9.40 4.01
C CYS A 69 6.14 -10.79 4.43
N ALA A 70 7.03 -11.69 4.86
CA ALA A 70 6.67 -13.01 5.35
C ALA A 70 5.93 -12.97 6.70
N SER A 71 6.20 -11.95 7.51
CA SER A 71 5.51 -11.70 8.79
C SER A 71 4.15 -11.04 8.60
N LEU A 72 3.78 -10.66 7.38
CA LEU A 72 2.48 -10.07 7.09
C LEU A 72 1.40 -11.14 7.34
N PRO A 73 0.50 -10.92 8.31
CA PRO A 73 -0.44 -11.96 8.74
C PRO A 73 -1.41 -12.29 7.60
N ALA A 74 -1.75 -13.57 7.46
CA ALA A 74 -2.71 -14.05 6.47
C ALA A 74 -4.10 -13.38 6.58
N SER A 75 -4.40 -12.79 7.74
CA SER A 75 -5.59 -11.97 7.96
C SER A 75 -5.67 -10.73 7.06
N SER A 76 -4.53 -10.24 6.57
CA SER A 76 -4.46 -9.14 5.62
C SER A 76 -5.03 -9.50 4.24
N ASN A 77 -5.03 -10.79 3.89
CA ASN A 77 -5.52 -11.29 2.60
C ASN A 77 -7.02 -11.66 2.61
N LEU A 78 -7.76 -11.38 3.69
CA LEU A 78 -9.20 -11.60 3.68
C LEU A 78 -9.91 -10.57 2.77
N PRO A 79 -10.96 -11.00 2.03
CA PRO A 79 -11.85 -10.08 1.36
C PRO A 79 -12.42 -9.10 2.38
N ARG A 80 -12.42 -7.81 2.04
CA ARG A 80 -12.92 -6.77 2.94
C ARG A 80 -14.43 -6.88 3.08
N ALA A 81 -14.91 -6.89 4.32
CA ALA A 81 -16.34 -6.81 4.60
C ALA A 81 -16.99 -5.56 3.97
N ASP A 82 -16.26 -4.44 3.92
CA ASP A 82 -16.77 -3.17 3.36
C ASP A 82 -17.02 -3.16 1.85
N SER A 83 -16.37 -4.06 1.06
CA SER A 83 -16.70 -4.14 -0.38
C SER A 83 -18.04 -4.80 -0.63
N LEU A 84 -18.52 -5.64 0.29
CA LEU A 84 -19.78 -6.36 0.15
C LEU A 84 -20.96 -5.46 0.54
N THR A 85 -20.84 -4.72 1.63
CA THR A 85 -21.90 -3.80 2.09
C THR A 85 -22.13 -2.64 1.12
N VAL A 86 -21.09 -2.07 0.51
CA VAL A 86 -21.23 -1.01 -0.50
C VAL A 86 -21.85 -1.53 -1.80
N SER A 87 -21.57 -2.79 -2.18
CA SER A 87 -22.19 -3.39 -3.38
C SER A 87 -23.66 -3.71 -3.13
N GLU A 88 -24.01 -4.23 -1.95
CA GLU A 88 -25.40 -4.52 -1.56
C GLU A 88 -26.24 -3.25 -1.35
N GLU A 89 -25.66 -2.17 -0.83
CA GLU A 89 -26.37 -0.91 -0.63
C GLU A 89 -26.52 -0.10 -1.92
N GLY A 90 -25.58 -0.26 -2.87
CA GLY A 90 -25.72 0.24 -4.24
C GLY A 90 -26.83 -0.49 -5.01
N ASP A 91 -26.85 -1.81 -4.94
CA ASP A 91 -27.85 -2.68 -5.60
C ASP A 91 -29.27 -2.44 -5.06
N ARG A 92 -29.42 -2.26 -3.73
CA ARG A 92 -30.73 -1.96 -3.10
C ARG A 92 -31.30 -0.58 -3.43
N ARG A 93 -30.50 0.34 -3.95
CA ARG A 93 -30.90 1.70 -4.32
C ARG A 93 -31.34 1.80 -5.79
N GLU A 94 -31.17 0.72 -6.56
CA GLU A 94 -31.51 0.66 -7.98
C GLU A 94 -32.85 -0.05 -8.28
N GLU A 95 -33.58 -0.58 -7.29
CA GLU A 95 -34.97 -1.01 -7.54
C GLU A 95 -35.87 0.21 -7.84
N PRO A 96 -36.38 0.38 -9.08
CA PRO A 96 -37.29 1.45 -9.37
C PRO A 96 -38.61 1.18 -8.65
N ILE A 97 -39.08 2.18 -7.93
CA ILE A 97 -40.42 2.24 -7.31
C ILE A 97 -41.46 2.17 -8.44
N LEU A 98 -41.78 0.96 -8.90
CA LEU A 98 -42.77 0.72 -9.96
C LEU A 98 -43.97 -0.09 -9.41
N GLU A 99 -44.44 0.26 -8.21
CA GLU A 99 -45.68 -0.30 -7.65
C GLU A 99 -46.49 0.78 -6.89
N GLY A 100 -46.50 2.02 -7.40
CA GLY A 100 -47.25 3.13 -6.79
C GLY A 100 -48.18 3.90 -7.72
N THR A 101 -47.99 3.81 -9.04
CA THR A 101 -48.78 4.59 -10.01
C THR A 101 -49.83 3.72 -10.67
N LEU A 102 -50.69 3.11 -9.85
CA LEU A 102 -51.91 2.48 -10.28
C LEU A 102 -52.88 3.57 -10.77
N TYR A 103 -52.86 3.83 -12.09
CA TYR A 103 -53.97 4.24 -12.96
C TYR A 103 -55.19 4.84 -12.24
N PRO A 104 -55.40 6.18 -12.25
CA PRO A 104 -56.74 6.69 -12.03
C PRO A 104 -57.58 6.40 -13.29
N LEU A 105 -58.42 5.38 -13.19
CA LEU A 105 -59.77 5.31 -13.77
C LEU A 105 -59.90 5.82 -15.21
N MET A 106 -59.57 4.95 -16.18
CA MET A 106 -60.46 4.79 -17.31
C MET A 106 -61.72 4.08 -16.78
N ASP A 107 -62.74 4.84 -16.41
CA ASP A 107 -64.11 4.35 -16.41
C ASP A 107 -65.13 5.51 -16.48
N LYS A 108 -65.72 5.59 -17.68
CA LYS A 108 -67.07 6.04 -18.06
C LYS A 108 -67.48 7.52 -17.99
#